data_AF-A0AAD8CIP9-F1
#
_entry.id   AF-A0AAD8CIP9-F1
#
_cell.length_a   1.000
_cell.length_b   1.000
_cell.length_c   1.000
_cell.angle_alpha   90.00
_cell.angle_beta   90.00
_cell.angle_gamma   90.00
#
_symmetry.space_group_name_H-M   'P 1'
#
loop_
_entity.id
_entity.type
_entity.pdbx_description
1 polymer ?
#
loop_
_entity_poly.entity_id
_entity_poly.type
_entity_poly.pdbx_seq_one_letter_code
_entity_poly.pdbx_strand_id
1 'polypeptide(L)'
;MDVLSHLREHQLRSMCTTARYERHEAHRVLFYPHSISTCWYILLSGSVFMKESMFLPRCCFGKQSGGRRGCECIILEPSEMIVVENTNENEENALQREDPHRQSRRRFTKVNPKGERQIITDNVESSSYPPDYADNQMFRLAVQRPIDGRFS
;
A
#
# COMPACT_ATOMS: atom_id res chain seq x y z
N MET A 1 7.15 -28.93 -1.14
CA MET A 1 7.39 -27.72 -0.30
C MET A 1 7.79 -26.65 -1.28
N ASP A 2 6.81 -26.08 -1.97
CA ASP A 2 7.05 -25.41 -3.26
C ASP A 2 6.62 -23.94 -3.26
N VAL A 3 6.14 -23.42 -2.14
CA VAL A 3 5.67 -22.03 -2.03
C VAL A 3 6.81 -21.03 -2.32
N LEU A 4 8.04 -21.39 -1.95
CA LEU A 4 9.23 -20.56 -2.16
C LEU A 4 10.05 -20.99 -3.39
N SER A 5 9.68 -22.07 -4.08
CA SER A 5 10.47 -22.59 -5.20
C SER A 5 10.39 -21.68 -6.43
N HIS A 6 9.36 -20.83 -6.51
CA HIS A 6 9.18 -19.84 -7.57
C HIS A 6 10.03 -18.57 -7.38
N LEU A 7 10.62 -18.36 -6.19
CA LEU A 7 11.39 -17.17 -5.89
C LEU A 7 12.78 -17.26 -6.51
N ARG A 8 13.22 -16.19 -7.17
CA ARG A 8 14.60 -16.06 -7.65
C ARG A 8 15.54 -15.76 -6.49
N GLU A 9 16.84 -16.00 -6.69
CA GLU A 9 17.88 -15.79 -5.67
C GLU A 9 17.82 -14.41 -5.01
N HIS A 10 17.63 -13.34 -5.79
CA HIS A 10 17.53 -11.98 -5.23
C HIS A 10 16.30 -11.80 -4.33
N GLN A 11 15.17 -12.45 -4.64
CA GLN A 11 13.95 -12.40 -3.83
C GLN A 11 14.14 -13.19 -2.53
N LEU A 12 14.77 -14.36 -2.61
CA LEU A 12 15.13 -15.15 -1.43
C LEU A 12 16.09 -14.37 -0.52
N ARG A 13 17.10 -13.72 -1.11
CA ARG A 13 18.03 -12.88 -0.36
C ARG A 13 17.31 -11.73 0.34
N SER A 14 16.39 -11.05 -0.37
CA SER A 14 15.57 -9.98 0.20
C SER A 14 14.71 -10.49 1.37
N MET A 15 13.96 -11.57 1.14
CA MET A 15 13.13 -12.23 2.15
C MET A 15 13.93 -12.62 3.40
N CYS A 16 15.14 -13.14 3.23
CA CYS A 16 16.00 -13.53 4.33
C CYS A 16 16.52 -12.34 5.16
N THR A 17 16.47 -11.09 4.64
CA THR A 17 16.90 -9.92 5.43
C THR A 17 15.93 -9.56 6.55
N THR A 18 14.65 -9.91 6.39
CA THR A 18 13.58 -9.65 7.37
C THR A 18 13.07 -10.91 8.06
N ALA A 19 13.67 -12.06 7.76
CA ALA A 19 13.34 -13.34 8.37
C ALA A 19 13.97 -13.47 9.76
N ARG A 20 13.18 -13.84 10.76
CA ARG A 20 13.65 -14.15 12.11
C ARG A 20 13.06 -15.45 12.63
N TYR A 21 13.82 -16.13 13.47
CA TYR A 21 13.37 -17.33 14.16
C TYR A 21 12.60 -16.95 15.43
N GLU A 22 11.44 -17.57 15.66
CA GLU A 22 10.66 -17.43 16.88
C GLU A 22 10.20 -18.80 17.39
N ARG A 23 10.13 -18.92 18.73
CA ARG A 23 9.55 -20.07 19.42
C ARG A 23 8.44 -19.60 20.33
N HIS A 24 7.32 -20.30 20.30
CA HIS A 24 6.13 -19.95 21.06
C HIS A 24 5.58 -21.16 21.81
N GLU A 25 5.05 -20.89 22.99
CA GLU A 25 4.31 -21.88 23.79
C GLU A 25 2.92 -22.17 23.21
N ALA A 26 2.35 -23.31 23.60
CA ALA A 26 0.98 -23.68 23.27
C ALA A 26 -0.04 -22.66 23.76
N HIS A 27 -1.19 -22.59 23.09
CA HIS A 27 -2.33 -21.71 23.38
C HIS A 27 -2.05 -20.21 23.24
N ARG A 28 -0.87 -19.82 22.75
CA ARG A 28 -0.58 -18.42 22.43
C ARG A 28 -1.29 -18.00 21.13
N VAL A 29 -1.92 -16.83 21.15
CA VAL A 29 -2.47 -16.19 19.95
C VAL A 29 -1.34 -15.45 19.23
N LEU A 30 -1.10 -15.78 17.96
CA LEU A 30 -0.11 -15.10 17.13
C LEU A 30 -0.61 -13.75 16.61
N PHE A 31 -1.88 -13.69 16.23
CA PHE A 31 -2.54 -12.47 15.79
C PHE A 31 -4.06 -12.59 15.90
N TYR A 32 -4.72 -11.44 16.02
CA TYR A 32 -6.18 -11.33 16.11
C TYR A 32 -6.80 -10.95 14.76
N PRO A 33 -8.12 -11.14 14.59
CA PRO A 33 -8.84 -10.65 13.44
C PRO A 33 -8.70 -9.12 13.34
N HIS A 34 -8.71 -8.58 12.12
CA HIS A 34 -8.56 -7.16 11.80
C HIS A 34 -7.21 -6.51 12.14
N SER A 35 -6.27 -7.24 12.73
CA SER A 35 -4.88 -6.80 12.91
C SER A 35 -4.20 -6.57 11.56
N ILE A 36 -3.24 -5.65 11.52
CA ILE A 36 -2.45 -5.40 10.32
C ILE A 36 -1.52 -6.60 10.08
N SER A 37 -1.47 -7.08 8.85
CA SER A 37 -0.56 -8.16 8.45
C SER A 37 0.84 -7.59 8.22
N THR A 38 1.57 -7.39 9.31
CA THR A 38 2.97 -6.95 9.30
C THR A 38 3.94 -8.07 8.94
N CYS A 39 3.53 -9.33 9.04
CA CYS A 39 4.38 -10.50 8.79
C CYS A 39 3.58 -11.74 8.38
N TRP A 40 4.30 -12.72 7.84
CA TRP A 40 3.83 -14.07 7.58
C TRP A 40 4.82 -15.08 8.15
N TYR A 41 4.44 -16.35 8.14
CA TYR A 41 5.09 -17.38 8.95
C TYR A 41 5.40 -18.63 8.12
N ILE A 42 6.52 -19.27 8.43
CA ILE A 42 6.88 -20.62 7.96
C ILE A 42 7.00 -21.51 9.20
N LEU A 43 6.13 -22.51 9.32
CA LEU A 43 6.12 -23.41 10.48
C LEU A 43 7.25 -24.44 10.37
N LEU A 44 8.11 -24.54 11.40
CA LEU A 44 9.22 -25.50 11.45
C LEU A 44 8.87 -26.73 12.30
N SER A 45 8.17 -26.53 13.42
CA SER A 45 7.70 -27.58 14.34
C SER A 45 6.38 -27.19 15.00
N GLY A 46 5.66 -28.17 15.58
CA GLY A 46 4.36 -27.96 16.22
C GLY A 46 3.20 -27.82 15.24
N SER A 47 2.11 -27.17 15.67
CA SER A 47 0.89 -26.98 14.87
C SER A 47 0.16 -25.70 15.25
N VAL A 48 -0.48 -25.08 14.26
CA VAL A 48 -1.29 -23.87 14.45
C VAL A 48 -2.68 -24.04 13.84
N PHE A 49 -3.67 -23.37 14.43
CA PHE A 49 -5.04 -23.32 13.94
C PHE A 49 -5.34 -21.91 13.41
N MET A 50 -5.81 -21.82 12.17
CA MET A 50 -6.16 -20.58 11.51
C MET A 50 -7.30 -20.82 10.52
N LYS A 51 -8.36 -19.99 10.56
CA LYS A 51 -9.51 -20.07 9.63
C LYS A 51 -10.06 -21.50 9.49
N GLU A 52 -10.36 -22.14 10.62
CA GLU A 52 -10.92 -23.50 10.67
C GLU A 52 -9.99 -24.61 10.14
N SER A 53 -8.75 -24.28 9.80
CA SER A 53 -7.77 -25.22 9.26
C SER A 53 -6.56 -25.35 10.18
N MET A 54 -6.03 -26.56 10.28
CA MET A 54 -4.77 -26.83 10.97
C MET A 54 -3.62 -26.76 9.98
N PHE A 55 -2.54 -26.08 10.37
CA PHE A 55 -1.30 -25.99 9.61
C PHE A 55 -0.20 -26.77 10.33
N LEU A 56 0.52 -27.57 9.56
CA LEU A 56 1.55 -28.50 10.02
C LEU A 56 2.95 -28.02 9.60
N PRO A 57 4.03 -28.62 10.12
CA PRO A 57 5.38 -28.24 9.75
C PRO A 57 5.60 -28.24 8.23
N ARG A 58 6.40 -27.28 7.77
CA ARG A 58 6.68 -26.95 6.36
C ARG A 58 5.57 -26.19 5.63
N CYS A 59 4.46 -25.85 6.29
CA CYS A 59 3.45 -24.94 5.75
C CYS A 59 3.85 -23.48 5.93
N CYS A 60 3.53 -22.65 4.94
CA CYS A 60 3.52 -21.19 5.06
C CYS A 60 2.11 -20.73 5.43
N PHE A 61 1.98 -19.80 6.38
CA PHE A 61 0.68 -19.31 6.84
C PHE A 61 0.71 -17.82 7.21
N GLY A 62 -0.48 -17.24 7.42
CA GLY A 62 -0.66 -15.79 7.49
C GLY A 62 -0.75 -15.15 6.09
N LYS A 63 -0.76 -13.82 6.04
CA LYS A 63 -0.97 -13.08 4.80
C LYS A 63 0.35 -12.41 4.38
N GLN A 64 0.87 -12.83 3.22
CA GLN A 64 2.11 -12.33 2.60
C GLN A 64 1.96 -10.93 1.97
N SER A 65 0.72 -10.45 1.84
CA SER A 65 0.42 -9.09 1.40
C SER A 65 -0.09 -8.26 2.58
N GLY A 66 0.15 -6.95 2.52
CA GLY A 66 -0.32 -6.01 3.54
C GLY A 66 -1.84 -5.97 3.71
N GLY A 67 -2.30 -5.08 4.60
CA GLY A 67 -3.70 -4.93 4.95
C GLY A 67 -4.12 -5.77 6.16
N ARG A 68 -5.42 -5.98 6.34
CA ARG A 68 -5.96 -6.58 7.57
C ARG A 68 -6.13 -8.11 7.48
N ARG A 69 -5.93 -8.79 8.61
CA ARG A 69 -6.18 -10.23 8.78
C ARG A 69 -7.68 -10.50 8.96
N GLY A 70 -8.18 -11.61 8.41
CA GLY A 70 -9.60 -11.97 8.47
C GLY A 70 -9.99 -12.91 9.61
N CYS A 71 -9.01 -13.45 10.34
CA CYS A 71 -9.22 -14.41 11.43
C CYS A 71 -8.07 -14.33 12.44
N GLU A 72 -8.27 -14.97 13.59
CA GLU A 72 -7.21 -15.21 14.54
C GLU A 72 -6.37 -16.43 14.15
N CYS A 73 -5.16 -16.50 14.71
CA CYS A 73 -4.33 -17.68 14.63
C CYS A 73 -3.80 -18.05 16.01
N ILE A 74 -4.03 -19.30 16.39
CA ILE A 74 -3.72 -19.84 17.71
C ILE A 74 -2.74 -20.99 17.55
N ILE A 75 -1.73 -21.03 18.41
CA ILE A 75 -0.77 -22.13 18.47
C ILE A 75 -1.39 -23.27 19.29
N LEU A 76 -1.39 -24.49 18.75
CA LEU A 76 -2.00 -25.65 19.40
C LEU A 76 -1.00 -26.39 20.31
N GLU A 77 0.27 -26.44 19.89
CA GLU A 77 1.37 -27.10 20.60
C GLU A 77 2.62 -26.21 20.55
N PRO A 78 3.62 -26.37 21.44
CA PRO A 78 4.85 -25.57 21.38
C PRO A 78 5.45 -25.61 19.96
N SER A 79 5.60 -24.44 19.35
CA SER A 79 5.86 -24.30 17.92
C SER A 79 7.05 -23.40 17.65
N GLU A 80 7.91 -23.83 16.73
CA GLU A 80 9.04 -23.06 16.22
C GLU A 80 8.73 -22.65 14.78
N MET A 81 9.03 -21.40 14.44
CA MET A 81 8.67 -20.83 13.14
C MET A 81 9.64 -19.74 12.71
N ILE A 82 9.69 -19.51 11.39
CA ILE A 82 10.33 -18.33 10.81
C ILE A 82 9.24 -17.28 10.60
N VAL A 83 9.43 -16.10 11.17
CA VAL A 83 8.61 -14.92 10.94
C VAL A 83 9.29 -14.07 9.89
N VAL A 84 8.59 -13.78 8.81
CA VAL A 84 9.10 -12.93 7.73
C VAL A 84 8.25 -11.67 7.69
N GLU A 85 8.89 -10.52 7.84
CA GLU A 85 8.16 -9.24 7.76
C GLU A 85 7.72 -8.98 6.33
N ASN A 86 6.49 -8.47 6.18
CA ASN A 86 6.00 -7.95 4.92
C ASN A 86 6.72 -6.62 4.69
N THR A 87 7.70 -6.60 3.79
CA THR A 87 8.23 -5.36 3.24
C THR A 87 7.06 -4.58 2.63
N ASN A 88 6.97 -3.28 2.92
CA ASN A 88 5.96 -2.38 2.36
C ASN A 88 6.19 -2.18 0.84
N GLU A 89 6.33 -3.25 0.04
CA GLU A 89 6.41 -3.20 -1.42
C GLU A 89 5.15 -2.58 -2.04
N ASN A 90 4.07 -2.46 -1.26
CA ASN A 90 2.88 -1.73 -1.66
C ASN A 90 3.10 -0.21 -1.68
N GLU A 91 4.06 0.36 -0.95
CA GLU A 91 4.41 1.78 -1.09
C GLU A 91 5.22 2.05 -2.35
N GLU A 92 6.14 1.16 -2.74
CA GLU A 92 6.84 1.29 -4.03
C GLU A 92 5.90 1.08 -5.24
N ASN A 93 4.92 0.18 -5.11
CA ASN A 93 3.86 0.01 -6.11
C ASN A 93 2.76 1.09 -6.06
N ALA A 94 2.62 1.82 -4.94
CA ALA A 94 1.70 2.94 -4.82
C ALA A 94 2.33 4.25 -5.30
N LEU A 95 3.64 4.45 -5.07
CA LEU A 95 4.40 5.60 -5.59
C LEU A 95 4.71 5.47 -7.09
N GLN A 96 4.64 4.27 -7.68
CA GLN A 96 4.60 4.09 -9.15
C GLN A 96 3.19 4.16 -9.76
N ARG A 97 2.14 4.25 -8.94
CA ARG A 97 0.75 4.46 -9.40
C ARG A 97 0.26 5.88 -9.15
N GLU A 98 1.16 6.85 -9.15
CA GLU A 98 0.78 8.20 -9.56
C GLU A 98 0.41 8.13 -11.05
N ASP A 99 -0.90 8.09 -11.30
CA ASP A 99 -1.60 8.14 -12.57
C ASP A 99 -0.76 8.58 -13.80
N PRO A 100 -0.49 7.71 -14.80
CA PRO A 100 -0.69 8.19 -16.16
C PRO A 100 -2.20 8.31 -16.30
N HIS A 101 -2.71 9.50 -15.99
CA HIS A 101 -4.06 9.95 -16.25
C HIS A 101 -4.60 9.17 -17.46
N ARG A 102 -5.40 8.13 -17.19
CA ARG A 102 -5.87 7.17 -18.21
C ARG A 102 -6.95 7.86 -19.02
N GLN A 103 -6.55 8.89 -19.75
CA GLN A 103 -7.29 9.36 -20.90
C GLN A 103 -7.14 8.26 -21.94
N SER A 104 -8.16 7.40 -21.99
CA SER A 104 -8.46 6.58 -23.15
C SER A 104 -8.67 7.47 -24.38
N ARG A 105 -7.62 8.10 -24.90
CA ARG A 105 -7.63 8.78 -26.20
C ARG A 105 -7.45 7.69 -27.25
N ARG A 106 -8.55 7.38 -27.94
CA ARG A 106 -8.51 6.50 -29.10
C ARG A 106 -7.65 7.16 -30.17
N ARG A 107 -6.40 6.71 -30.33
CA ARG A 107 -5.54 7.10 -31.44
C ARG A 107 -6.01 6.39 -32.70
N PHE A 108 -6.55 7.13 -33.66
CA PHE A 108 -6.85 6.61 -34.98
C PHE A 108 -5.87 7.19 -35.99
N THR A 109 -5.28 6.31 -36.80
CA THR A 109 -4.42 6.71 -37.91
C THR A 109 -5.30 6.84 -39.14
N LYS A 110 -5.53 8.06 -39.62
CA LYS A 110 -6.23 8.31 -40.89
C LYS A 110 -5.19 8.56 -41.98
N VAL A 111 -5.37 7.90 -43.12
CA VAL A 111 -4.52 8.11 -44.31
C VAL A 111 -5.19 9.17 -45.18
N ASN A 112 -4.46 10.22 -45.52
CA ASN A 112 -4.98 11.26 -46.41
C ASN A 112 -5.03 10.76 -47.87
N PRO A 113 -5.78 11.40 -48.77
CA PRO A 113 -5.86 11.00 -50.18
C PRO A 113 -4.51 11.01 -50.92
N LYS A 114 -3.49 11.67 -50.36
CA LYS A 114 -2.09 11.68 -50.84
C LYS A 114 -1.25 10.50 -50.33
N GLY A 115 -1.80 9.60 -49.51
CA GLY A 115 -1.12 8.39 -49.00
C GLY A 115 -0.36 8.55 -47.68
N GLU A 116 -0.29 9.76 -47.11
CA GLU A 116 0.41 10.02 -45.85
C GLU A 116 -0.45 9.68 -44.62
N ARG A 117 0.17 9.05 -43.62
CA ARG A 117 -0.47 8.69 -42.34
C ARG A 117 -0.41 9.87 -41.37
N GLN A 118 -1.56 10.34 -40.91
CA GLN A 118 -1.63 11.36 -39.86
C GLN A 118 -2.25 10.78 -38.58
N ILE A 119 -1.64 11.13 -37.45
CA ILE A 119 -2.09 10.73 -36.10
C ILE A 119 -2.98 11.84 -35.58
N ILE A 120 -4.27 11.56 -35.42
CA ILE A 120 -5.23 12.52 -34.87
C ILE A 120 -5.24 12.36 -33.34
N THR A 121 -4.93 13.43 -32.64
CA THR A 121 -5.05 13.53 -31.18
C THR A 121 -6.04 14.64 -30.89
N ASP A 122 -7.13 14.37 -30.18
CA ASP A 122 -7.96 15.45 -29.64
C ASP A 122 -7.04 16.30 -28.74
N ASN A 123 -7.01 17.62 -28.92
CA ASN A 123 -6.28 18.52 -28.03
C ASN A 123 -7.35 19.28 -27.26
N VAL A 124 -7.42 19.10 -25.94
CA VAL A 124 -8.26 19.98 -25.10
C VAL A 124 -7.35 21.16 -24.76
N GLU A 125 -7.55 22.29 -25.45
CA GLU A 125 -6.88 23.55 -25.16
C GLU A 125 -7.14 23.96 -23.71
N SER A 126 -6.12 23.91 -22.87
CA SER A 126 -6.12 24.52 -21.54
C SER A 126 -5.27 25.77 -21.60
N SER A 127 -5.88 26.92 -21.91
CA SER A 127 -5.21 28.22 -21.78
C SER A 127 -6.22 29.36 -21.74
N SER A 128 -6.53 29.84 -20.53
CA SER A 128 -6.81 31.26 -20.27
C SER A 128 -7.06 31.55 -18.78
N TYR A 129 -5.99 31.67 -17.97
CA TYR A 129 -5.99 32.63 -16.84
C TYR A 129 -4.56 33.13 -16.61
N PRO A 130 -4.31 34.46 -16.70
CA PRO A 130 -2.98 35.03 -16.50
C PRO A 130 -2.64 35.18 -14.99
N PRO A 131 -1.36 35.18 -14.60
CA PRO A 131 -0.94 35.43 -13.23
C PRO A 131 -0.79 36.94 -13.02
N ASP A 132 -1.48 37.50 -12.02
CA ASP A 132 -1.23 38.87 -11.59
C ASP A 132 -0.73 38.90 -10.14
N TYR A 133 0.43 39.54 -9.98
CA TYR A 133 1.05 39.86 -8.70
C TYR A 133 0.36 41.14 -8.19
N ALA A 134 -0.40 41.04 -7.10
CA ALA A 134 -0.75 42.20 -6.30
C ALA A 134 -1.02 41.81 -4.84
N ASP A 135 -0.04 42.14 -4.01
CA ASP A 135 -0.15 42.69 -2.68
C ASP A 135 -1.57 43.10 -2.23
N ASN A 136 -2.04 42.55 -1.10
CA ASN A 136 -2.64 43.34 -0.02
C ASN A 136 -2.99 42.45 1.18
N GLN A 137 -2.34 42.76 2.29
CA GLN A 137 -2.71 42.40 3.65
C GLN A 137 -4.21 42.59 3.89
N MET A 138 -4.93 41.59 4.41
CA MET A 138 -6.09 41.79 5.28
C MET A 138 -6.55 40.45 5.90
N PHE A 139 -5.75 39.93 6.84
CA PHE A 139 -6.26 39.06 7.90
C PHE A 139 -5.89 39.68 9.23
N ARG A 140 -6.67 40.67 9.69
CA ARG A 140 -6.72 41.04 11.10
C ARG A 140 -8.15 41.36 11.53
N LEU A 141 -8.74 40.32 12.12
CA LEU A 141 -9.34 40.31 13.44
C LEU A 141 -10.48 41.29 13.72
N ALA A 142 -11.63 40.65 13.95
CA ALA A 142 -12.78 41.11 14.69
C ALA A 142 -12.46 42.04 15.87
N VAL A 143 -13.25 43.12 15.92
CA VAL A 143 -13.93 43.67 17.10
C VAL A 143 -13.11 43.72 18.39
N GLN A 144 -12.54 44.89 18.65
CA GLN A 144 -12.28 45.35 20.02
C GLN A 144 -12.64 46.85 20.11
N ARG A 145 -13.79 47.17 20.74
CA ARG A 145 -14.07 48.51 21.27
C ARG A 145 -13.16 48.73 22.49
N PRO A 146 -12.65 49.95 22.73
CA PRO A 146 -13.35 50.84 23.66
C PRO A 146 -13.24 52.37 23.41
N ILE A 147 -14.32 53.07 23.82
CA ILE A 147 -14.37 54.25 24.73
C ILE A 147 -13.96 55.67 24.21
N ASP A 148 -14.92 56.59 24.43
CA ASP A 148 -14.92 58.05 24.64
C ASP A 148 -14.67 59.06 23.50
N GLY A 149 -15.61 60.02 23.40
CA GLY A 149 -15.39 61.29 22.69
C GLY A 149 -16.68 61.96 22.23
N ARG A 150 -17.19 62.89 23.03
CA ARG A 150 -18.44 63.64 22.86
C ARG A 150 -18.19 64.96 22.08
N PHE A 151 -19.27 65.57 21.56
CA PHE A 151 -19.41 66.92 20.97
C PHE A 151 -18.98 67.04 19.49
N SER A 152 -19.74 67.64 18.56
CA SER A 152 -20.86 68.62 18.65
C SER A 152 -21.84 68.41 17.50
#